data_AF-A0ABD0RRG7-F1
#
_entry.id   AF-A0ABD0RRG7-F1
#
_cell.length_a   1.000
_cell.length_b   1.000
_cell.length_c   1.000
_cell.angle_alpha   90.00
_cell.angle_beta   90.00
_cell.angle_gamma   90.00
#
_symmetry.space_group_name_H-M   'P 1'
#
loop_
_entity.id
_entity.type
_entity.pdbx_description
1 polymer ?
#
loop_
_entity_poly.entity_id
_entity_poly.type
_entity_poly.pdbx_seq_one_letter_code
_entity_poly.pdbx_strand_id
1 'polypeptide(L)' 'MLVTKADVEAIFSKYGKIVGCSVHKGYAFVQYVNERNARAAVAGEDGRMIVGQVL' A
#
# COMPACT_ATOMS: atom_id res chain seq x y z
N MET A 1 10.31 -5.63 12.76
CA MET A 1 8.98 -6.17 12.42
C MET A 1 8.88 -6.20 10.89
N LEU A 2 8.29 -7.25 10.32
CA LEU A 2 8.16 -7.41 8.87
C LEU A 2 6.72 -7.03 8.49
N VAL A 3 6.56 -6.04 7.62
CA VAL A 3 5.27 -5.74 6.99
C VAL A 3 4.88 -6.93 6.12
N THR A 4 3.66 -7.43 6.29
CA THR A 4 3.14 -8.55 5.50
C THR A 4 2.26 -8.05 4.35
N LYS A 5 1.99 -8.92 3.37
CA LYS A 5 1.03 -8.65 2.29
C LYS A 5 -0.35 -8.25 2.84
N ALA A 6 -0.80 -8.90 3.91
CA ALA A 6 -2.07 -8.62 4.54
C ALA A 6 -2.12 -7.20 5.15
N ASP A 7 -1.03 -6.75 5.78
CA ASP A 7 -0.93 -5.39 6.34
C ASP A 7 -1.03 -4.34 5.21
N VAL A 8 -0.32 -4.56 4.11
CA VAL A 8 -0.37 -3.70 2.92
C VAL A 8 -1.79 -3.68 2.34
N GLU A 9 -2.40 -4.84 2.11
CA GLU A 9 -3.76 -4.90 1.55
C GLU A 9 -4.81 -4.26 2.47
N ALA A 10 -4.69 -4.43 3.79
CA ALA A 10 -5.61 -3.81 4.75
C ALA A 10 -5.58 -2.28 4.67
N ILE A 11 -4.40 -1.68 4.51
CA ILE A 11 -4.23 -0.22 4.47
C ILE A 11 -4.68 0.34 3.13
N PHE A 12 -4.32 -0.34 2.05
CA PHE A 12 -4.50 0.17 0.69
C PHE A 12 -5.87 -0.17 0.08
N SER A 13 -6.56 -1.19 0.58
CA SER A 13 -7.89 -1.59 0.06
C SER A 13 -8.95 -0.49 0.15
N LYS A 14 -8.81 0.47 1.08
CA LYS A 14 -9.74 1.62 1.21
C LYS A 14 -9.71 2.58 0.01
N TYR A 15 -8.62 2.58 -0.77
CA TYR A 15 -8.51 3.44 -1.97
C TYR A 15 -9.13 2.80 -3.21
N GLY A 16 -9.38 1.49 -3.18
CA GLY A 16 -10.08 0.78 -4.23
C GLY A 16 -9.63 -0.66 -4.38
N LYS A 17 -10.20 -1.35 -5.38
CA LYS A 17 -9.90 -2.75 -5.65
C LYS A 17 -8.42 -2.93 -6.06
N ILE A 18 -7.68 -3.66 -5.24
CA ILE A 18 -6.32 -4.12 -5.51
C ILE A 18 -6.39 -5.32 -6.47
N VAL A 19 -5.62 -5.26 -7.55
CA VAL A 19 -5.48 -6.37 -8.53
C VAL A 19 -4.13 -7.05 -8.49
N GLY A 20 -3.16 -6.45 -7.79
CA GLY A 20 -1.86 -7.03 -7.54
C GLY A 20 -1.23 -6.43 -6.28
N CYS A 21 -0.59 -7.27 -5.46
CA CYS A 21 0.16 -6.83 -4.29
C CYS A 21 1.36 -7.75 -4.07
N SER A 22 2.57 -7.19 -4.03
CA SER A 22 3.81 -7.91 -3.70
C SER A 22 4.58 -7.16 -2.62
N VAL A 23 5.18 -7.92 -1.70
CA VAL A 23 5.96 -7.36 -0.58
C VAL A 23 7.37 -7.89 -0.64
N HIS A 24 8.33 -6.98 -0.52
CA HIS A 24 9.76 -7.24 -0.55
C HIS A 24 10.41 -6.63 0.69
N LYS A 25 11.69 -6.93 0.90
CA LYS A 25 12.43 -6.36 2.02
C LYS A 25 12.60 -4.85 1.83
N GLY A 26 11.85 -4.07 2.60
CA GLY A 26 11.93 -2.61 2.63
C GLY A 26 11.00 -1.87 1.67
N TYR A 27 10.21 -2.57 0.85
CA TYR A 27 9.24 -1.95 -0.06
C TYR A 27 8.13 -2.93 -0.45
N ALA A 28 7.02 -2.39 -0.96
CA ALA A 28 5.91 -3.16 -1.50
C ALA A 28 5.36 -2.49 -2.76
N PHE A 29 4.74 -3.28 -3.64
CA PHE A 29 4.03 -2.79 -4.81
C PHE A 29 2.54 -3.09 -4.66
N VAL A 30 1.70 -2.08 -4.92
CA VAL A 30 0.25 -2.21 -4.94
C VAL A 30 -0.25 -1.75 -6.30
N GLN A 31 -0.99 -2.61 -6.99
CA GLN A 31 -1.60 -2.33 -8.27
C GLN A 31 -3.11 -2.23 -8.12
N TYR A 32 -3.68 -1.15 -8.67
CA TYR A 32 -5.12 -0.92 -8.74
C TYR A 32 -5.64 -1.08 -10.17
N VAL A 33 -6.95 -1.28 -10.30
CA VAL A 33 -7.64 -1.23 -11.60
C VAL A 33 -7.53 0.18 -12.23
N ASN A 34 -7.67 1.22 -11.40
CA ASN A 34 -7.78 2.60 -11.84
C ASN A 34 -6.61 3.45 -11.31
N GLU A 35 -6.00 4.23 -12.20
CA GLU A 35 -4.92 5.17 -11.86
C GLU A 35 -5.34 6.20 -10.79
N ARG A 36 -6.62 6.61 -10.79
CA ARG A 36 -7.16 7.53 -9.77
C ARG A 36 -7.05 6.96 -8.35
N ASN A 37 -7.23 5.64 -8.18
CA ASN A 37 -7.11 4.99 -6.88
C ASN A 37 -5.64 4.97 -6.43
N ALA A 38 -4.71 4.74 -7.36
CA ALA A 38 -3.28 4.81 -7.09
C ALA A 38 -2.86 6.22 -6.65
N ARG A 39 -3.32 7.27 -7.34
CA ARG A 39 -3.06 8.67 -6.93
C ARG A 39 -3.63 9.00 -5.55
N ALA A 40 -4.85 8.56 -5.25
CA ALA A 40 -5.47 8.77 -3.95
C ALA A 40 -4.69 8.05 -2.83
N ALA A 41 -4.20 6.85 -3.10
CA ALA A 41 -3.37 6.09 -2.17
C ALA A 41 -2.05 6.80 -1.86
N VAL A 42 -1.36 7.30 -2.89
CA VAL A 42 -0.12 8.09 -2.70
C VAL A 42 -0.40 9.32 -1.84
N ALA A 43 -1.39 10.13 -2.22
CA ALA A 43 -1.70 11.36 -1.48
C ALA A 43 -2.16 11.12 -0.02
N GLY A 44 -2.76 9.96 0.27
CA GLY A 44 -3.29 9.64 1.59
C GLY A 44 -2.36 8.85 2.52
N GLU A 45 -1.28 8.28 1.98
CA GLU A 45 -0.34 7.44 2.73
C GLU A 45 1.11 7.94 2.74
N ASP A 46 1.52 8.82 1.81
CA ASP A 46 2.87 9.37 1.74
C ASP A 46 3.32 9.98 3.09
N GLY A 47 4.45 9.51 3.60
CA GLY A 47 5.04 9.98 4.86
C GLY A 47 4.39 9.41 6.13
N ARG A 48 3.41 8.51 6.03
CA ARG A 48 2.80 7.85 7.20
C ARG A 48 3.65 6.68 7.69
N MET A 49 3.55 6.40 8.99
CA MET A 49 4.28 5.31 9.62
C MET A 49 3.43 4.04 9.72
N ILE A 50 3.96 2.92 9.23
CA ILE A 50 3.42 1.57 9.44
C ILE A 50 4.49 0.73 10.10
N VAL A 51 4.22 0.23 11.32
CA VAL A 51 5.05 -0.80 11.96
C VAL A 51 6.55 -0.38 12.03
N GLY A 52 6.80 0.92 12.19
CA GLY A 52 8.14 1.50 12.25
C GLY A 52 8.80 1.81 10.90
N GLN A 53 8.09 1.66 9.78
CA GLN A 53 8.54 2.03 8.44
C GLN A 53 7.72 3.21 7.91
N VAL A 54 8.37 4.16 7.25
CA VAL A 54 7.70 5.23 6.50
C VAL A 54 7.20 4.65 5.17
N LEU A 55 5.97 4.99 4.82
CA LEU A 55 5.33 4.70 3.54
C LEU A 55 5.78 5.64 2.42
#